data_AF-R7LT07-F1
#
_entry.id   AF-R7LT07-F1
#
_cell.length_a   1.000
_cell.length_b   1.000
_cell.length_c   1.000
_cell.angle_alpha   90.00
_cell.angle_beta   90.00
_cell.angle_gamma   90.00
#
_symmetry.space_group_name_H-M   'P 1'
#
loop_
_entity.id
_entity.type
_entity.pdbx_description
1 polymer ?
#
loop_
_entity_poly.entity_id
_entity_poly.type
_entity_poly.pdbx_seq_one_letter_code
_entity_poly.pdbx_strand_id
1 'polypeptide(L)'
;MDFQILRRQPIEFFENKGVKYFKPFVALDKTKKPLKVYNLEDCQYSPPSIIAENHQGKFSSYEVYLDSNTRTMIGDSLAADPRNQGIGEVLNLAALMEFHKNKFNRFNLFSLKEAIQFYTRFGFKIINEDKGFILNNLRNVEKSKGAIFNELRKDVAFFKPRIEGKISSDDKYLTQRANDVFSNFLKELSRKHIKYNSSKIDHGTNMEFSDWEFEINRDYLNSLFDKHEINYKV
;
A
#
# COMPACT_ATOMS: atom_id res chain seq x y z
N MET A 1 26.15 -15.74 24.40
CA MET A 1 26.59 -15.63 23.00
C MET A 1 25.54 -14.86 22.21
N ASP A 2 25.69 -13.54 22.22
CA ASP A 2 25.44 -12.54 21.17
C ASP A 2 24.23 -12.69 20.22
N PHE A 3 23.01 -12.50 20.74
CA PHE A 3 21.80 -12.32 19.92
C PHE A 3 21.40 -10.85 19.68
N GLN A 4 22.23 -9.87 20.09
CA GLN A 4 21.86 -8.45 20.10
C GLN A 4 22.45 -7.60 18.97
N ILE A 5 23.33 -8.12 18.10
CA ILE A 5 24.07 -7.27 17.13
C ILE A 5 23.49 -7.32 15.69
N LEU A 6 22.60 -8.26 15.35
CA LEU A 6 22.07 -8.40 13.98
C LEU A 6 20.81 -7.54 13.69
N ARG A 7 20.27 -6.78 14.65
CA ARG A 7 18.88 -6.31 14.60
C ARG A 7 18.60 -5.01 13.84
N ARG A 8 19.57 -4.41 13.14
CA ARG A 8 19.36 -3.14 12.41
C ARG A 8 20.45 -2.87 11.37
N GLN A 9 20.85 -3.90 10.62
CA GLN A 9 21.79 -3.67 9.53
C GLN A 9 21.15 -2.74 8.48
N PRO A 10 21.88 -1.74 7.96
CA PRO A 10 21.40 -0.91 6.86
C PRO A 10 20.93 -1.79 5.70
N ILE A 11 19.82 -1.42 5.05
CA ILE A 11 19.38 -2.16 3.89
C ILE A 11 20.37 -1.92 2.74
N GLU A 12 21.01 -3.01 2.32
CA GLU A 12 21.85 -3.03 1.13
C GLU A 12 21.01 -3.35 -0.12
N PHE A 13 21.48 -2.86 -1.26
CA PHE A 13 20.86 -3.13 -2.56
C PHE A 13 21.89 -3.70 -3.52
N PHE A 14 21.44 -4.52 -4.45
CA PHE A 14 22.19 -4.92 -5.63
C PHE A 14 21.45 -4.48 -6.89
N GLU A 15 22.14 -4.41 -8.03
CA GLU A 15 21.56 -3.96 -9.30
C GLU A 15 21.60 -5.10 -10.32
N ASN A 16 20.47 -5.36 -10.95
CA ASN A 16 20.31 -6.35 -12.02
C ASN A 16 19.52 -5.72 -13.17
N LYS A 17 20.11 -5.70 -14.37
CA LYS A 17 19.53 -5.08 -15.58
C LYS A 17 19.02 -3.63 -15.37
N GLY A 18 19.75 -2.83 -14.59
CA GLY A 18 19.41 -1.44 -14.30
C GLY A 18 18.30 -1.24 -13.25
N VAL A 19 17.84 -2.33 -12.61
CA VAL A 19 16.86 -2.31 -11.52
C VAL A 19 17.55 -2.71 -10.22
N LYS A 20 17.25 -1.98 -9.14
CA LYS A 20 17.82 -2.17 -7.81
C LYS A 20 16.90 -2.99 -6.93
N TYR A 21 17.42 -4.08 -6.41
CA TYR A 21 16.73 -4.99 -5.51
C TYR A 21 17.38 -4.97 -4.14
N PHE A 22 16.62 -5.10 -3.06
CA PHE A 22 17.24 -5.20 -1.73
C PHE A 22 17.94 -6.56 -1.58
N LYS A 23 19.08 -6.58 -0.88
CA LYS A 23 19.72 -7.82 -0.43
C LYS A 23 18.94 -8.41 0.75
N PRO A 24 19.00 -9.75 0.98
CA PRO A 24 18.30 -10.39 2.08
C PRO A 24 18.52 -9.69 3.42
N PHE A 25 17.45 -9.47 4.18
CA PHE A 25 17.50 -8.83 5.49
C PHE A 25 16.54 -9.49 6.48
N VAL A 26 16.64 -9.12 7.75
CA VAL A 26 15.73 -9.58 8.80
C VAL A 26 14.84 -8.43 9.23
N ALA A 27 13.53 -8.66 9.21
CA ALA A 27 12.52 -7.80 9.80
C ALA A 27 11.88 -8.51 11.01
N LEU A 28 11.03 -7.79 11.75
CA LEU A 28 10.19 -8.38 12.79
C LEU A 28 8.73 -8.40 12.38
N ASP A 29 8.01 -9.44 12.74
CA ASP A 29 6.55 -9.47 12.66
C ASP A 29 5.91 -8.63 13.79
N LYS A 30 4.57 -8.53 13.79
CA LYS A 30 3.81 -7.80 14.82
C LYS A 30 4.04 -8.33 16.25
N THR A 31 4.43 -9.60 16.38
CA THR A 31 4.74 -10.28 17.65
C THR A 31 6.23 -10.24 18.01
N LYS A 32 7.03 -9.44 17.30
CA LYS A 32 8.48 -9.28 17.51
C LYS A 32 9.28 -10.54 17.23
N LYS A 33 8.76 -11.43 16.38
CA LYS A 33 9.49 -12.62 15.90
C LYS A 33 10.17 -12.33 14.56
N PRO A 34 11.34 -12.93 14.29
CA PRO A 34 12.09 -12.65 13.06
C PRO A 34 11.37 -13.16 11.81
N LEU A 35 11.49 -12.37 10.75
CA LEU A 35 11.12 -12.68 9.37
C LEU A 35 12.36 -12.49 8.50
N LYS A 36 12.80 -13.52 7.79
CA LYS A 36 13.83 -13.35 6.75
C LYS A 36 13.13 -12.86 5.48
N VAL A 37 13.57 -11.73 4.95
CA VAL A 37 13.00 -11.12 3.75
C VAL A 37 14.03 -11.15 2.64
N TYR A 38 13.66 -11.66 1.46
CA TYR A 38 14.56 -11.80 0.31
C TYR A 38 13.77 -11.76 -0.99
N ASN A 39 14.45 -11.41 -2.08
CA ASN A 39 13.90 -11.51 -3.43
C ASN A 39 14.15 -12.91 -3.98
N LEU A 40 13.12 -13.50 -4.60
CA LEU A 40 13.27 -14.57 -5.58
C LEU A 40 13.29 -13.93 -6.96
N GLU A 41 14.44 -14.00 -7.62
CA GLU A 41 14.55 -13.61 -9.02
C GLU A 41 13.67 -14.52 -9.88
N ASP A 42 13.25 -13.98 -11.03
CA ASP A 42 12.47 -14.67 -12.06
C ASP A 42 13.14 -16.01 -12.41
N CYS A 43 12.61 -17.08 -11.82
CA CYS A 43 12.99 -18.44 -12.15
C CYS A 43 11.95 -18.93 -13.15
N GLN A 44 12.35 -19.83 -14.05
CA GLN A 44 11.63 -20.25 -15.26
C GLN A 44 10.13 -20.62 -15.08
N TYR A 45 9.65 -20.74 -13.83
CA TYR A 45 8.29 -21.11 -13.43
C TYR A 45 7.69 -20.24 -12.30
N SER A 46 8.31 -19.15 -11.86
CA SER A 46 7.79 -18.29 -10.77
C SER A 46 8.01 -16.81 -11.08
N PRO A 47 6.97 -15.96 -10.96
CA PRO A 47 7.12 -14.52 -11.12
C PRO A 47 8.09 -13.95 -10.08
N PRO A 48 8.76 -12.82 -10.39
CA PRO A 48 9.62 -12.12 -9.43
C PRO A 48 8.83 -11.81 -8.16
N SER A 49 9.37 -12.25 -7.02
CA SER A 49 8.63 -12.25 -5.77
C SER A 49 9.50 -11.81 -4.60
N ILE A 50 8.93 -10.96 -3.75
CA ILE A 50 9.45 -10.68 -2.41
C ILE A 50 8.93 -11.79 -1.50
N ILE A 51 9.81 -12.48 -0.81
CA ILE A 51 9.47 -13.57 0.12
C ILE A 51 9.77 -13.15 1.54
N ALA A 52 8.89 -13.55 2.46
CA ALA A 52 9.12 -13.51 3.90
C ALA A 52 9.00 -14.93 4.48
N GLU A 53 10.10 -15.45 5.02
CA GLU A 53 10.13 -16.71 5.78
C GLU A 53 10.04 -16.40 7.28
N ASN A 54 9.04 -16.97 7.96
CA ASN A 54 8.88 -16.76 9.40
C ASN A 54 9.70 -17.76 10.24
N HIS A 55 9.75 -17.52 11.56
CA HIS A 55 10.43 -18.41 12.53
C HIS A 55 9.97 -19.88 12.55
N GLN A 56 8.86 -20.23 11.89
CA GLN A 56 8.34 -21.60 11.75
C GLN A 56 8.67 -22.21 10.38
N GLY A 57 9.41 -21.50 9.52
CA GLY A 57 9.71 -21.92 8.15
C GLY A 57 8.54 -21.78 7.18
N LYS A 58 7.48 -21.04 7.54
CA LYS A 58 6.38 -20.75 6.61
C LYS A 58 6.74 -19.56 5.73
N PHE A 59 6.38 -19.66 4.46
CA PHE A 59 6.63 -18.64 3.45
C PHE A 59 5.39 -17.78 3.22
N SER A 60 5.63 -16.50 3.01
CA SER A 60 4.68 -15.50 2.51
C SER A 60 5.33 -14.81 1.31
N SER A 61 4.53 -14.36 0.34
CA SER A 61 5.04 -13.80 -0.90
C SER A 61 4.29 -12.53 -1.31
N TYR A 62 4.99 -11.67 -2.05
CA TYR A 62 4.40 -10.61 -2.83
C TYR A 62 5.03 -10.60 -4.23
N GLU A 63 4.23 -10.94 -5.24
CA GLU A 63 4.60 -10.91 -6.65
C GLU A 63 4.57 -9.46 -7.16
N VAL A 64 5.73 -9.00 -7.63
CA VAL A 64 5.94 -7.60 -8.03
C VAL A 64 6.75 -7.54 -9.31
N TYR A 65 6.21 -6.86 -10.31
CA TYR A 65 6.86 -6.61 -11.59
C TYR A 65 7.41 -5.19 -11.64
N LEU A 66 8.65 -5.05 -12.09
CA LEU A 66 9.36 -3.78 -12.18
C LEU A 66 9.63 -3.47 -13.65
N ASP A 67 9.00 -2.42 -14.17
CA ASP A 67 9.23 -1.93 -15.53
C ASP A 67 10.01 -0.60 -15.47
N SER A 68 11.31 -0.69 -15.76
CA SER A 68 12.21 0.47 -15.78
C SER A 68 11.94 1.42 -16.95
N ASN A 69 11.37 0.95 -18.06
CA ASN A 69 11.08 1.79 -19.23
C ASN A 69 9.93 2.75 -18.93
N THR A 70 8.89 2.24 -18.28
CA THR A 70 7.72 3.05 -17.89
C THR A 70 7.85 3.61 -16.47
N ARG A 71 8.95 3.31 -15.76
CA ARG A 71 9.18 3.66 -14.34
C ARG A 71 7.98 3.29 -13.46
N THR A 72 7.45 2.10 -13.69
CA THR A 72 6.23 1.60 -13.03
C THR A 72 6.51 0.28 -12.34
N MET A 73 5.89 0.11 -11.18
CA MET A 73 5.81 -1.16 -10.46
C MET A 73 4.38 -1.70 -10.54
N ILE A 74 4.22 -3.01 -10.71
CA ILE A 74 2.91 -3.66 -10.72
C ILE A 74 2.91 -4.75 -9.65
N GLY A 75 1.97 -4.67 -8.72
CA GLY A 75 1.74 -5.70 -7.71
C GLY A 75 0.61 -6.61 -8.17
N ASP A 76 0.86 -7.92 -8.13
CA ASP A 76 -0.10 -8.91 -8.59
C ASP A 76 -0.75 -9.65 -7.41
N SER A 77 0.01 -10.53 -6.75
CA SER A 77 -0.49 -11.36 -5.66
C SER A 77 0.30 -11.14 -4.36
N LEU A 78 -0.39 -10.81 -3.27
CA LEU A 78 0.17 -10.75 -1.92
C LEU A 78 -0.47 -11.83 -1.04
N ALA A 79 0.34 -12.79 -0.60
CA ALA A 79 -0.07 -13.88 0.28
C ALA A 79 0.73 -13.84 1.59
N ALA A 80 0.05 -13.68 2.72
CA ALA A 80 0.65 -13.68 4.05
C ALA A 80 0.08 -14.79 4.93
N ASP A 81 0.93 -15.75 5.32
CA ASP A 81 0.63 -16.82 6.28
C ASP A 81 1.65 -16.79 7.44
N PRO A 82 1.22 -16.59 8.70
CA PRO A 82 -0.16 -16.42 9.15
C PRO A 82 -0.72 -15.01 8.89
N ARG A 83 -2.03 -14.96 8.62
CA ARG A 83 -2.77 -13.69 8.55
C ARG A 83 -2.68 -12.95 9.89
N ASN A 84 -2.77 -11.61 9.84
CA ASN A 84 -2.79 -10.71 10.99
C ASN A 84 -1.50 -10.66 11.84
N GLN A 85 -0.40 -11.25 11.38
CA GLN A 85 0.91 -11.15 12.05
C GLN A 85 1.77 -9.99 11.54
N GLY A 86 1.25 -9.13 10.66
CA GLY A 86 2.02 -8.02 10.10
C GLY A 86 3.01 -8.41 9.00
N ILE A 87 3.01 -9.68 8.56
CA ILE A 87 3.88 -10.16 7.48
C ILE A 87 3.56 -9.46 6.16
N GLY A 88 2.28 -9.30 5.82
CA GLY A 88 1.87 -8.55 4.62
C GLY A 88 2.30 -7.08 4.66
N GLU A 89 2.34 -6.47 5.84
CA GLU A 89 2.88 -5.11 6.02
C GLU A 89 4.38 -5.07 5.72
N VAL A 90 5.17 -6.06 6.20
CA VAL A 90 6.60 -6.18 5.87
C VAL A 90 6.83 -6.38 4.38
N LEU A 91 6.07 -7.27 3.73
CA LEU A 91 6.17 -7.51 2.29
C LEU A 91 5.86 -6.25 1.47
N ASN A 92 4.79 -5.54 1.81
CA ASN A 92 4.44 -4.30 1.13
C ASN A 92 5.48 -3.19 1.37
N LEU A 93 6.03 -3.09 2.58
CA LEU A 93 7.12 -2.15 2.90
C LEU A 93 8.38 -2.47 2.08
N ALA A 94 8.73 -3.75 1.91
CA ALA A 94 9.85 -4.17 1.08
C ALA A 94 9.63 -3.78 -0.41
N ALA A 95 8.43 -3.97 -0.95
CA ALA A 95 8.08 -3.51 -2.29
C ALA A 95 8.21 -1.99 -2.44
N LEU A 96 7.71 -1.24 -1.45
CA LEU A 96 7.83 0.21 -1.40
C LEU A 96 9.30 0.67 -1.33
N MET A 97 10.19 -0.05 -0.64
CA MET A 97 11.63 0.25 -0.63
C MET A 97 12.26 0.14 -2.01
N GLU A 98 11.92 -0.90 -2.78
CA GLU A 98 12.41 -1.06 -4.15
C GLU A 98 11.82 0.02 -5.06
N PHE A 99 10.53 0.34 -4.92
CA PHE A 99 9.89 1.44 -5.64
C PHE A 99 10.64 2.76 -5.43
N HIS A 100 10.92 3.12 -4.17
CA HIS A 100 11.63 4.35 -3.84
C HIS A 100 13.08 4.31 -4.31
N LYS A 101 13.79 3.19 -4.11
CA LYS A 101 15.21 3.07 -4.50
C LYS A 101 15.42 3.19 -6.01
N ASN A 102 14.48 2.68 -6.78
CA ASN A 102 14.47 2.76 -8.25
C ASN A 102 13.91 4.07 -8.79
N LYS A 103 13.41 4.96 -7.92
CA LYS A 103 12.75 6.21 -8.32
C LYS A 103 11.63 5.95 -9.33
N PHE A 104 10.80 4.95 -9.08
CA PHE A 104 9.61 4.73 -9.88
C PHE A 104 8.55 5.78 -9.59
N ASN A 105 7.68 6.03 -10.56
CA ASN A 105 6.67 7.08 -10.49
C ASN A 105 5.32 6.54 -10.02
N ARG A 106 5.01 5.28 -10.35
CA ARG A 106 3.70 4.67 -10.10
C ARG A 106 3.84 3.21 -9.69
N PHE A 107 3.11 2.82 -8.65
CA PHE A 107 2.96 1.45 -8.21
C PHE A 107 1.48 1.10 -8.27
N ASN A 108 1.13 0.31 -9.27
CA ASN A 108 -0.25 -0.08 -9.57
C ASN A 108 -0.54 -1.49 -9.06
N LEU A 109 -1.76 -1.72 -8.59
CA LEU A 109 -2.24 -3.05 -8.25
C LEU A 109 -3.75 -3.13 -8.36
N PHE A 110 -4.27 -4.34 -8.48
CA PHE A 110 -5.69 -4.60 -8.23
C PHE A 110 -5.88 -5.07 -6.78
N SER A 111 -6.86 -4.48 -6.08
CA SER A 111 -7.16 -4.82 -4.70
C SER A 111 -8.54 -5.46 -4.57
N LEU A 112 -8.61 -6.64 -3.96
CA LEU A 112 -9.87 -7.17 -3.43
C LEU A 112 -10.46 -6.20 -2.41
N LYS A 113 -11.79 -6.10 -2.33
CA LYS A 113 -12.45 -5.12 -1.46
C LYS A 113 -12.09 -5.25 0.02
N GLU A 114 -11.74 -6.45 0.47
CA GLU A 114 -11.28 -6.75 1.82
C GLU A 114 -9.88 -6.18 2.11
N ALA A 115 -9.08 -5.93 1.07
CA ALA A 115 -7.70 -5.46 1.16
C ALA A 115 -7.53 -3.96 0.83
N ILE A 116 -8.54 -3.28 0.32
CA ILE A 116 -8.45 -1.83 -0.01
C ILE A 116 -8.03 -1.00 1.22
N GLN A 117 -8.60 -1.27 2.40
CA GLN A 117 -8.19 -0.57 3.62
C GLN A 117 -6.73 -0.85 4.02
N PHE A 118 -6.23 -2.07 3.72
CA PHE A 118 -4.84 -2.41 3.98
C PHE A 118 -3.91 -1.56 3.12
N TYR A 119 -4.15 -1.42 1.82
CA TYR A 119 -3.30 -0.63 0.93
C TYR A 119 -3.42 0.88 1.15
N THR A 120 -4.64 1.41 1.35
CA THR A 120 -4.86 2.85 1.65
C THR A 120 -4.10 3.32 2.90
N ARG A 121 -3.85 2.42 3.85
CA ARG A 121 -3.02 2.69 5.03
C ARG A 121 -1.63 3.21 4.67
N PHE A 122 -1.02 2.65 3.63
CA PHE A 122 0.31 3.02 3.17
C PHE A 122 0.31 4.28 2.32
N GLY A 123 -0.82 4.59 1.68
CA GLY A 123 -0.97 5.77 0.81
C GLY A 123 -1.56 5.46 -0.56
N PHE A 124 -1.81 4.19 -0.89
CA PHE A 124 -2.45 3.82 -2.15
C PHE A 124 -3.83 4.48 -2.27
N LYS A 125 -4.12 5.01 -3.45
CA LYS A 125 -5.38 5.66 -3.81
C LYS A 125 -6.16 4.78 -4.76
N ILE A 126 -7.48 4.79 -4.63
CA ILE A 126 -8.38 4.07 -5.52
C ILE A 126 -8.39 4.76 -6.89
N ILE A 127 -8.34 3.96 -7.96
CA ILE A 127 -8.55 4.40 -9.34
C ILE A 127 -9.75 3.65 -9.90
N ASN A 128 -10.87 4.36 -10.02
CA ASN A 128 -12.09 3.81 -10.60
C ASN A 128 -12.88 4.89 -11.34
N GLU A 129 -13.31 4.60 -12.56
CA GLU A 129 -14.12 5.50 -13.39
C GLU A 129 -15.63 5.21 -13.29
N ASP A 130 -16.03 4.12 -12.65
CA ASP A 130 -17.44 3.78 -12.44
C ASP A 130 -18.10 4.78 -11.49
N LYS A 131 -19.02 5.59 -12.04
CA LYS A 131 -19.75 6.61 -11.28
C LYS A 131 -20.56 6.02 -10.12
N GLY A 132 -21.15 4.84 -10.29
CA GLY A 132 -21.93 4.17 -9.25
C GLY A 132 -21.07 3.82 -8.04
N PHE A 133 -19.90 3.22 -8.30
CA PHE A 133 -18.90 2.89 -7.29
C PHE A 133 -18.41 4.15 -6.54
N ILE A 134 -18.06 5.21 -7.27
CA ILE A 134 -17.60 6.47 -6.66
C ILE A 134 -18.69 7.07 -5.78
N LEU A 135 -19.92 7.15 -6.28
CA LEU A 135 -21.05 7.74 -5.54
C LEU A 135 -21.41 6.91 -4.30
N ASN A 136 -21.34 5.58 -4.37
CA ASN A 136 -21.54 4.72 -3.20
C ASN A 136 -20.49 4.99 -2.12
N ASN A 137 -19.22 5.10 -2.51
CA ASN A 137 -18.12 5.43 -1.60
C ASN A 137 -18.24 6.83 -0.99
N LEU A 138 -18.61 7.84 -1.79
CA LEU A 138 -18.87 9.20 -1.26
C LEU A 138 -20.03 9.21 -0.26
N ARG A 139 -21.11 8.45 -0.50
CA ARG A 139 -22.22 8.29 0.46
C ARG A 139 -21.76 7.62 1.75
N ASN A 140 -20.81 6.69 1.69
CA ASN A 140 -20.23 6.08 2.89
C ASN A 140 -19.43 7.09 3.73
N VAL A 141 -18.70 8.01 3.09
CA VAL A 141 -17.99 9.10 3.78
C VAL A 141 -18.98 10.13 4.35
N GLU A 142 -20.02 10.49 3.61
CA GLU A 142 -21.09 11.40 4.04
C GLU A 142 -21.73 10.96 5.37
N LYS A 143 -21.97 9.65 5.51
CA LYS A 143 -22.57 9.02 6.70
C LYS A 143 -21.57 8.79 7.84
N SER A 144 -20.29 9.09 7.64
CA SER A 144 -19.27 8.92 8.68
C SER A 144 -19.54 9.82 9.89
N LYS A 145 -19.11 9.39 11.08
CA LYS A 145 -19.26 10.15 12.34
C LYS A 145 -17.89 10.56 12.88
N GLY A 146 -17.86 11.66 13.63
CA GLY A 146 -16.65 12.17 14.28
C GLY A 146 -16.07 13.40 13.57
N ALA A 147 -15.47 14.28 14.38
CA ALA A 147 -14.94 15.57 13.92
C ALA A 147 -13.79 15.41 12.91
N ILE A 148 -13.03 14.32 13.00
CA ILE A 148 -11.88 14.05 12.12
C ILE A 148 -12.26 13.93 10.64
N PHE A 149 -13.52 13.61 10.33
CA PHE A 149 -14.01 13.47 8.96
C PHE A 149 -14.80 14.70 8.49
N ASN A 150 -14.79 15.81 9.24
CA ASN A 150 -15.51 17.03 8.85
C ASN A 150 -15.07 17.55 7.48
N GLU A 151 -13.75 17.65 7.25
CA GLU A 151 -13.23 18.13 5.95
C GLU A 151 -13.57 17.16 4.82
N LEU A 152 -13.43 15.85 5.04
CA LEU A 152 -13.84 14.86 4.03
C LEU A 152 -15.33 14.94 3.70
N ARG A 153 -16.21 15.20 4.68
CA ARG A 153 -17.64 15.42 4.41
C ARG A 153 -17.90 16.69 3.61
N LYS A 154 -17.10 17.76 3.80
CA LYS A 154 -17.17 18.95 2.95
C LYS A 154 -16.72 18.63 1.52
N ASP A 155 -15.67 17.84 1.36
CA ASP A 155 -15.22 17.38 0.04
C ASP A 155 -16.32 16.56 -0.64
N VAL A 156 -17.02 15.68 0.08
CA VAL A 156 -18.18 14.97 -0.47
C VAL A 156 -19.24 15.95 -1.00
N ALA A 157 -19.57 17.00 -0.24
CA ALA A 157 -20.55 18.00 -0.67
C ALA A 157 -20.12 18.74 -1.95
N PHE A 158 -18.82 18.86 -2.19
CA PHE A 158 -18.28 19.41 -3.44
C PHE A 158 -18.32 18.38 -4.59
N PHE A 159 -17.78 17.18 -4.40
CA PHE A 159 -17.59 16.21 -5.49
C PHE A 159 -18.87 15.49 -5.89
N LYS A 160 -19.71 15.07 -4.94
CA LYS A 160 -20.90 14.24 -5.18
C LYS A 160 -21.85 14.84 -6.23
N PRO A 161 -22.33 16.10 -6.12
CA PRO A 161 -23.25 16.65 -7.13
C PRO A 161 -22.61 16.81 -8.52
N ARG A 162 -21.28 16.94 -8.61
CA ARG A 162 -20.54 17.02 -9.88
C ARG A 162 -20.41 15.65 -10.54
N ILE A 163 -20.10 14.61 -9.77
CA ILE A 163 -20.10 13.22 -10.26
C ILE A 163 -21.51 12.78 -10.69
N GLU A 164 -22.55 13.20 -9.98
CA GLU A 164 -23.96 12.99 -10.35
C GLU A 164 -24.36 13.75 -11.64
N GLY A 165 -23.56 14.70 -12.12
CA GLY A 165 -23.87 15.54 -13.28
C GLY A 165 -24.92 16.63 -13.00
N LYS A 166 -25.24 16.90 -11.73
CA LYS A 166 -26.16 17.98 -11.32
C LYS A 166 -25.51 19.36 -11.37
N ILE A 167 -24.18 19.41 -11.23
CA ILE A 167 -23.37 20.62 -11.35
C ILE A 167 -22.28 20.33 -12.38
N SER A 168 -22.13 21.19 -13.38
CA SER A 168 -21.04 21.08 -14.36
C SER A 168 -19.68 21.30 -13.71
N SER A 169 -18.66 20.66 -14.26
CA SER A 169 -17.29 20.78 -13.77
C SER A 169 -16.32 20.55 -14.93
N ASP A 170 -15.39 21.49 -15.11
CA ASP A 170 -14.34 21.38 -16.13
C ASP A 170 -13.06 20.73 -15.58
N ASP A 171 -13.08 20.27 -14.32
CA ASP A 171 -11.96 19.56 -13.71
C ASP A 171 -11.77 18.18 -14.34
N LYS A 172 -10.74 18.06 -15.20
CA LYS A 172 -10.34 16.80 -15.83
C LYS A 172 -9.90 15.71 -14.85
N TYR A 173 -9.66 16.04 -13.58
CA TYR A 173 -9.30 15.10 -12.52
C TYR A 173 -10.42 14.87 -11.50
N LEU A 174 -11.65 15.27 -11.82
CA LEU A 174 -12.80 15.17 -10.91
C LEU A 174 -12.99 13.75 -10.35
N THR A 175 -12.97 12.73 -11.20
CA THR A 175 -13.11 11.32 -10.80
C THR A 175 -11.99 10.90 -9.84
N GLN A 176 -10.74 11.21 -10.18
CA GLN A 176 -9.59 10.87 -9.35
C GLN A 176 -9.69 11.54 -7.97
N ARG A 177 -9.97 12.84 -7.92
CA ARG A 177 -10.11 13.57 -6.64
C ARG A 177 -11.31 13.08 -5.82
N ALA A 178 -12.39 12.65 -6.46
CA ALA A 178 -13.51 12.02 -5.76
C ALA A 178 -13.12 10.67 -5.13
N ASN A 179 -12.34 9.85 -5.83
CA ASN A 179 -11.78 8.61 -5.26
C ASN A 179 -10.81 8.88 -4.11
N ASP A 180 -10.05 9.97 -4.17
CA ASP A 180 -9.13 10.38 -3.10
C ASP A 180 -9.87 10.66 -1.78
N VAL A 181 -11.10 11.20 -1.83
CA VAL A 181 -11.92 11.43 -0.62
C VAL A 181 -12.14 10.11 0.15
N PHE A 182 -12.53 9.04 -0.55
CA PHE A 182 -12.75 7.74 0.09
C PHE A 182 -11.44 7.06 0.48
N SER A 183 -10.40 7.18 -0.34
CA SER A 183 -9.06 6.67 -0.03
C SER A 183 -8.51 7.29 1.26
N ASN A 184 -8.66 8.61 1.42
CA ASN A 184 -8.27 9.34 2.63
C ASN A 184 -9.14 8.94 3.84
N PHE A 185 -10.44 8.73 3.64
CA PHE A 185 -11.31 8.22 4.71
C PHE A 185 -10.84 6.85 5.24
N LEU A 186 -10.53 5.91 4.35
CA LEU A 186 -10.03 4.59 4.73
C LEU A 186 -8.64 4.65 5.39
N LYS A 187 -7.76 5.52 4.88
CA LYS A 187 -6.44 5.80 5.46
C LYS A 187 -6.56 6.29 6.90
N GLU A 188 -7.41 7.27 7.17
CA GLU A 188 -7.65 7.81 8.51
C GLU A 188 -8.21 6.76 9.48
N LEU A 189 -9.18 5.94 9.02
CA LEU A 189 -9.67 4.82 9.82
C LEU A 189 -8.55 3.83 10.15
N SER A 190 -7.72 3.49 9.16
CA SER A 190 -6.63 2.53 9.30
C SER A 190 -5.55 3.00 10.28
N ARG A 191 -5.18 4.28 10.23
CA ARG A 191 -4.24 4.91 11.17
C ARG A 191 -4.75 4.94 12.60
N LYS A 192 -6.07 4.92 12.80
CA LYS A 192 -6.73 4.81 14.11
C LYS A 192 -7.05 3.36 14.51
N HIS A 193 -6.58 2.37 13.76
CA HIS A 193 -6.86 0.96 13.98
C HIS A 193 -8.36 0.60 13.94
N ILE A 194 -9.16 1.38 13.20
CA ILE A 194 -10.59 1.12 13.03
C ILE A 194 -10.79 0.34 11.73
N LYS A 195 -11.31 -0.89 11.82
CA LYS A 195 -11.60 -1.72 10.65
C LYS A 195 -12.86 -1.22 9.94
N TYR A 196 -12.77 -0.98 8.63
CA TYR A 196 -13.93 -0.68 7.79
C TYR A 196 -14.63 -1.98 7.37
N ASN A 197 -15.96 -1.95 7.29
CA ASN A 197 -16.72 -3.09 6.78
C ASN A 197 -16.62 -3.14 5.25
N SER A 198 -15.81 -4.05 4.71
CA SER A 198 -15.61 -4.23 3.28
C SER A 198 -16.88 -4.59 2.51
N SER A 199 -17.93 -5.11 3.18
CA SER A 199 -19.22 -5.36 2.53
C SER A 199 -19.92 -4.09 2.04
N LYS A 200 -19.47 -2.91 2.49
CA LYS A 200 -19.97 -1.61 2.03
C LYS A 200 -19.25 -1.09 0.78
N ILE A 201 -18.22 -1.79 0.32
CA ILE A 201 -17.54 -1.56 -0.95
C ILE A 201 -18.08 -2.59 -1.94
N ASP A 202 -18.53 -2.14 -3.11
CA ASP A 202 -19.25 -3.00 -4.05
C ASP A 202 -18.37 -4.16 -4.55
N HIS A 203 -17.18 -3.83 -5.06
CA HIS A 203 -16.23 -4.77 -5.63
C HIS A 203 -14.77 -4.34 -5.41
N GLY A 204 -13.82 -5.22 -5.74
CA GLY A 204 -12.40 -4.88 -5.79
C GLY A 204 -12.11 -3.84 -6.87
N THR A 205 -10.99 -3.13 -6.75
CA THR A 205 -10.69 -1.99 -7.64
C THR A 205 -9.20 -1.80 -7.82
N ASN A 206 -8.81 -1.11 -8.89
CA ASN A 206 -7.43 -0.72 -9.10
C ASN A 206 -7.02 0.32 -8.07
N MET A 207 -5.76 0.27 -7.67
CA MET A 207 -5.15 1.24 -6.77
C MET A 207 -3.77 1.63 -7.28
N GLU A 208 -3.39 2.88 -7.02
CA GLU A 208 -2.09 3.45 -7.38
C GLU A 208 -1.44 4.10 -6.16
N PHE A 209 -0.13 3.90 -6.05
CA PHE A 209 0.74 4.64 -5.15
C PHE A 209 1.76 5.40 -6.01
N SER A 210 1.83 6.71 -5.86
CA SER A 210 2.76 7.56 -6.61
C SER A 210 4.03 7.87 -5.82
N ASP A 211 5.05 8.42 -6.47
CA ASP A 211 6.22 8.99 -5.79
C ASP A 211 5.83 10.13 -4.80
N TRP A 212 4.83 10.94 -5.15
CA TRP A 212 4.26 11.96 -4.26
C TRP A 212 3.68 11.35 -2.97
N GLU A 213 3.08 10.17 -3.06
CA GLU A 213 2.56 9.45 -1.89
C GLU A 213 3.67 9.02 -0.93
N PHE A 214 4.91 8.84 -1.40
CA PHE A 214 6.06 8.62 -0.53
C PHE A 214 6.41 9.87 0.29
N GLU A 215 6.38 11.03 -0.35
CA GLU A 215 6.69 12.32 0.28
C GLU A 215 5.66 12.68 1.37
N ILE A 216 4.36 12.63 1.05
CA ILE A 216 3.32 13.05 2.00
C ILE A 216 3.08 12.04 3.12
N ASN A 217 3.52 10.79 2.95
CA ASN A 217 3.40 9.76 3.98
C ASN A 217 4.76 9.42 4.63
N ARG A 218 5.82 10.19 4.37
CA ARG A 218 7.20 9.90 4.82
C ARG A 218 7.28 9.52 6.29
N ASP A 219 6.79 10.36 7.18
CA ASP A 219 6.89 10.11 8.63
C ASP A 219 6.13 8.85 9.05
N TYR A 220 4.96 8.63 8.44
CA TYR A 220 4.17 7.44 8.71
C TYR A 220 4.88 6.18 8.22
N LEU A 221 5.39 6.16 6.99
CA LEU A 221 6.11 5.03 6.42
C LEU A 221 7.39 4.74 7.20
N ASN A 222 8.16 5.78 7.56
CA ASN A 222 9.34 5.66 8.43
C ASN A 222 8.97 5.04 9.80
N SER A 223 7.83 5.42 10.39
CA SER A 223 7.35 4.77 11.63
C SER A 223 7.01 3.28 11.45
N LEU A 224 6.54 2.87 10.26
CA LEU A 224 6.28 1.47 9.96
C LEU A 224 7.58 0.68 9.74
N PHE A 225 8.56 1.26 9.04
CA PHE A 225 9.90 0.67 8.91
C PHE A 225 10.52 0.44 10.29
N ASP A 226 10.49 1.45 11.16
CA ASP A 226 10.99 1.37 12.54
C ASP A 226 10.28 0.29 13.37
N LYS A 227 8.95 0.23 13.28
CA LYS A 227 8.12 -0.77 13.99
C LYS A 227 8.55 -2.21 13.66
N HIS A 228 8.94 -2.45 12.41
CA HIS A 228 9.37 -3.74 11.88
C HIS A 228 10.90 -3.94 11.92
N GLU A 229 11.64 -3.03 12.56
CA GLU A 229 13.12 -3.03 12.64
C GLU A 229 13.83 -3.06 11.28
N ILE A 230 13.18 -2.54 10.25
CA ILE A 230 13.75 -2.38 8.91
C ILE A 230 14.56 -1.08 8.90
N ASN A 231 15.89 -1.17 8.81
CA ASN A 231 16.77 0.02 8.82
C ASN A 231 16.80 0.71 7.44
N TYR A 232 15.66 1.25 7.04
CA TYR A 232 15.45 2.02 5.83
C TYR A 232 14.78 3.36 6.17
N LYS A 233 15.17 4.42 5.47
CA LYS A 233 14.54 5.73 5.59
C LYS A 233 14.18 6.26 4.21
N VAL A 234 12.99 6.84 4.16
CA VAL A 234 12.45 7.65 3.07
C VAL A 234 12.73 9.11 3.35
#